data_AF-A0A1Y4FNI9-F1
#
_entry.id   AF-A0A1Y4FNI9-F1
#
_cell.length_a   1.000
_cell.length_b   1.000
_cell.length_c   1.000
_cell.angle_alpha   90.00
_cell.angle_beta   90.00
_cell.angle_gamma   90.00
#
_symmetry.space_group_name_H-M   'P 1'
#
loop_
_entity.id
_entity.type
_entity.pdbx_description
1 polymer ?
#
loop_
_entity_poly.entity_id
_entity_poly.type
_entity_poly.pdbx_seq_one_letter_code
_entity_poly.pdbx_strand_id
1 'polypeptide(L)' 'MMKYELEIETGLLQALIDECRAGRLPVHIQRGVPYDDANGTMLETVIIECPDTDFDFNAVMSRVINRHYNLKDTEQ' A
#
# COMPACT_ATOMS: atom_id res chain seq x y z
N MET A 1 -14.73 -5.88 8.60
CA MET A 1 -13.97 -5.02 7.70
C MET A 1 -12.53 -5.12 8.17
N MET A 2 -11.59 -5.49 7.28
CA MET A 2 -10.20 -5.62 7.65
C MET A 2 -9.59 -4.24 7.70
N LYS A 3 -8.80 -3.99 8.73
CA LYS A 3 -8.11 -2.73 8.95
C LYS A 3 -6.63 -2.99 9.13
N TYR A 4 -5.83 -2.30 8.34
CA TYR A 4 -4.38 -2.29 8.44
C TYR A 4 -3.92 -0.91 8.86
N GLU A 5 -2.94 -0.86 9.75
CA GLU A 5 -2.23 0.36 10.13
C GLU A 5 -0.75 0.11 9.88
N LEU A 6 -0.14 0.95 9.05
CA LEU A 6 1.24 0.76 8.60
C LEU A 6 1.92 2.08 8.27
N GLU A 7 3.24 2.08 8.38
CA GLU A 7 4.10 3.16 7.91
C GLU A 7 4.63 2.76 6.54
N ILE A 8 4.49 3.64 5.54
CA ILE A 8 4.81 3.33 4.15
C ILE A 8 5.56 4.49 3.50
N GLU A 9 6.54 4.16 2.69
CA GLU A 9 7.27 5.13 1.88
C GLU A 9 6.32 5.82 0.90
N THR A 10 6.39 7.15 0.84
CA THR A 10 5.39 7.98 0.15
C THR A 10 5.25 7.68 -1.35
N GLY A 11 6.34 7.31 -2.02
CA GLY A 11 6.31 6.88 -3.42
C GLY A 11 5.58 5.54 -3.60
N LEU A 12 5.85 4.55 -2.75
CA LEU A 12 5.12 3.29 -2.74
C LEU A 12 3.63 3.49 -2.40
N LEU A 13 3.30 4.35 -1.43
CA LEU A 13 1.92 4.70 -1.09
C LEU A 13 1.18 5.29 -2.29
N GLN A 14 1.82 6.21 -3.02
CA GLN A 14 1.21 6.81 -4.22
C GLN A 14 0.93 5.74 -5.29
N ALA A 15 1.87 4.83 -5.53
CA ALA A 15 1.68 3.72 -6.46
C ALA A 15 0.53 2.80 -6.05
N LEU A 16 0.38 2.53 -4.75
CA LEU A 16 -0.73 1.73 -4.20
C LEU A 16 -2.08 2.42 -4.40
N ILE A 17 -2.15 3.73 -4.13
CA ILE A 17 -3.36 4.53 -4.36
C ILE A 17 -3.75 4.50 -5.84
N ASP A 18 -2.79 4.64 -6.74
CA ASP A 18 -3.03 4.64 -8.18
C ASP A 18 -3.53 3.28 -8.68
N GLU A 19 -2.96 2.18 -8.20
CA GLU A 19 -3.43 0.81 -8.50
C GLU A 19 -4.88 0.61 -8.00
N CYS A 20 -5.17 1.01 -6.75
CA CYS A 20 -6.51 0.92 -6.17
C CYS A 20 -7.54 1.74 -6.97
N ARG A 21 -7.16 2.95 -7.41
CA ARG A 21 -8.03 3.82 -8.23
C ARG A 21 -8.25 3.25 -9.62
N ALA A 22 -7.19 2.79 -10.28
CA ALA A 22 -7.26 2.21 -11.63
C ALA A 22 -8.15 0.96 -11.65
N GLY A 23 -8.02 0.09 -10.64
CA GLY A 23 -8.83 -1.10 -10.49
C GLY A 23 -10.22 -0.87 -9.89
N ARG A 24 -10.55 0.36 -9.47
CA ARG A 24 -11.77 0.68 -8.68
C ARG A 24 -11.96 -0.26 -7.50
N LEU A 25 -10.86 -0.56 -6.80
CA LEU A 25 -10.84 -1.53 -5.72
C LEU A 25 -11.63 -1.01 -4.50
N PRO A 26 -12.30 -1.88 -3.74
CA PRO A 26 -13.14 -1.50 -2.61
C PRO A 26 -12.29 -1.19 -1.37
N VAL A 27 -11.40 -0.21 -1.46
CA VAL A 27 -10.43 0.13 -0.40
C VAL A 27 -10.63 1.57 0.01
N HIS A 28 -10.68 1.82 1.32
CA HIS A 28 -10.60 3.15 1.87
C HIS A 28 -9.20 3.37 2.46
N ILE A 29 -8.53 4.44 2.05
CA ILE A 29 -7.17 4.77 2.48
C ILE A 29 -7.20 6.12 3.17
N GLN A 30 -6.84 6.14 4.45
CA GLN A 30 -6.67 7.35 5.24
C GLN A 30 -5.18 7.63 5.41
N ARG A 31 -4.84 8.90 5.22
CA ARG A 31 -3.48 9.42 5.08
C ARG A 31 -3.10 10.25 6.29
N GLY A 32 -1.94 9.95 6.86
CA GLY A 32 -1.32 10.73 7.92
C GLY A 32 -0.54 11.93 7.38
N VAL A 33 0.29 12.52 8.25
CA VAL A 33 1.23 13.57 7.86
C VAL A 33 2.56 12.90 7.48
N PRO A 34 3.14 13.20 6.30
CA PRO A 34 4.45 12.68 5.93
C PRO A 34 5.56 13.14 6.88
N TYR A 35 6.55 12.27 7.13
CA TYR A 35 7.73 12.56 7.94
C TYR A 35 8.95 11.79 7.43
N ASP A 36 10.15 12.31 7.70
CA ASP A 36 11.40 11.63 7.39
C ASP A 36 11.73 10.60 8.48
N ASP A 37 12.14 9.39 8.07
CA ASP A 37 12.75 8.40 8.96
C ASP A 37 14.23 8.74 9.25
N ALA A 38 14.89 7.92 10.08
CA ALA A 38 16.31 8.10 10.42
C ALA A 38 17.27 8.03 9.22
N ASN A 39 16.83 7.45 8.10
CA ASN A 39 17.62 7.29 6.87
C ASN A 39 17.28 8.35 5.81
N GLY A 40 16.39 9.31 6.12
CA GLY A 40 15.91 10.32 5.15
C GLY A 40 14.88 9.77 4.15
N THR A 41 14.25 8.64 4.46
CA THR A 41 13.13 8.10 3.69
C THR A 41 11.86 8.82 4.12
N MET A 42 11.12 9.39 3.16
CA MET A 42 9.84 10.04 3.43
C MET A 42 8.75 8.98 3.61
N LEU A 43 8.29 8.80 4.85
CA LEU A 43 7.25 7.88 5.27
C LEU A 43 5.94 8.61 5.55
N GLU A 44 4.84 7.87 5.55
CA GLU A 44 3.53 8.32 6.00
C GLU A 44 2.83 7.19 6.74
N THR A 45 2.23 7.49 7.89
CA THR A 45 1.33 6.54 8.58
C THR A 45 0.02 6.49 7.81
N VAL A 46 -0.46 5.29 7.50
CA VAL A 46 -1.72 5.09 6.79
C VAL A 46 -2.60 4.06 7.47
N ILE A 47 -3.91 4.32 7.40
CA ILE A 47 -4.94 3.36 7.77
C ILE A 47 -5.62 2.90 6.49
N ILE A 48 -5.66 1.60 6.28
CA ILE A 48 -6.29 0.98 5.12
C ILE A 48 -7.43 0.10 5.58
N GLU A 49 -8.60 0.30 5.00
CA GLU A 49 -9.79 -0.46 5.31
C GLU A 49 -10.37 -1.13 4.05
N CYS A 50 -10.68 -2.42 4.15
CA CYS A 50 -11.25 -3.20 3.04
C CYS A 50 -12.25 -4.27 3.53
N PRO A 51 -13.05 -4.87 2.63
CA PRO A 51 -13.98 -5.95 2.97
C PRO A 51 -13.28 -7.16 3.62
N ASP A 52 -13.98 -7.87 4.51
CA ASP A 52 -13.46 -9.10 5.16
C ASP A 52 -13.49 -10.32 4.25
N THR A 53 -14.38 -10.32 3.26
CA THR A 53 -14.68 -11.48 2.45
C THR A 53 -14.41 -11.16 0.98
N ASP A 54 -13.69 -12.05 0.30
CA ASP A 54 -13.48 -12.07 -1.17
C ASP A 54 -12.56 -11.00 -1.76
N PHE A 55 -11.89 -10.18 -0.94
CA PHE A 55 -10.88 -9.21 -1.40
C PHE A 55 -9.53 -9.44 -0.73
N ASP A 56 -8.57 -9.95 -1.49
CA ASP A 56 -7.19 -10.14 -1.03
C ASP A 56 -6.36 -8.87 -1.22
N PHE A 57 -6.37 -8.02 -0.19
CA PHE A 57 -5.57 -6.80 -0.21
C PHE A 57 -4.06 -7.08 -0.17
N ASN A 58 -3.63 -8.18 0.45
CA ASN A 58 -2.22 -8.54 0.52
C ASN A 58 -1.68 -8.86 -0.87
N ALA A 59 -2.43 -9.57 -1.71
CA ALA A 59 -2.04 -9.83 -3.10
C ALA A 59 -1.87 -8.54 -3.92
N VAL A 60 -2.76 -7.55 -3.71
CA VAL A 60 -2.64 -6.22 -4.35
C VAL A 60 -1.37 -5.50 -3.89
N MET A 61 -1.13 -5.45 -2.58
CA MET A 61 0.04 -4.80 -2.00
C MET A 61 1.34 -5.45 -2.48
N SER A 62 1.44 -6.78 -2.47
CA SER A 62 2.61 -7.51 -2.98
C SER A 62 2.89 -7.20 -4.45
N ARG A 63 1.86 -7.19 -5.31
CA ARG A 63 1.99 -6.84 -6.73
C ARG A 63 2.54 -5.41 -6.91
N VAL A 64 2.03 -4.46 -6.12
CA VAL A 64 2.47 -3.06 -6.18
C VAL A 64 3.91 -2.93 -5.73
N ILE A 65 4.30 -3.58 -4.61
CA ILE A 65 5.68 -3.59 -4.11
C ILE A 65 6.64 -4.15 -5.16
N ASN A 66 6.31 -5.31 -5.73
CA ASN A 66 7.17 -5.95 -6.72
C ASN A 66 7.36 -5.06 -7.96
N ARG A 67 6.28 -4.45 -8.45
CA ARG A 67 6.35 -3.52 -9.57
C ARG A 67 7.13 -2.24 -9.23
N HIS A 68 6.89 -1.66 -8.06
CA HIS A 68 7.48 -0.39 -7.64
C HIS A 68 9.01 -0.49 -7.50
N TYR A 69 9.51 -1.57 -6.89
CA TYR A 69 10.94 -1.80 -6.71
C TYR A 69 11.58 -2.65 -7.81
N ASN A 70 10.83 -2.97 -8.88
CA ASN A 70 11.27 -3.83 -9.97
C ASN A 70 11.85 -5.18 -9.47
N LEU A 71 11.21 -5.73 -8.44
CA LEU A 71 11.54 -7.06 -7.92
C LEU A 71 10.97 -8.08 -8.89
N LYS A 72 11.74 -9.12 -9.19
CA LYS A 72 11.19 -10.29 -9.87
C LYS A 72 10.24 -10.96 -8.89
N ASP A 73 9.07 -11.39 -9.37
CA ASP A 73 8.19 -12.25 -8.57
C ASP A 73 9.00 -13.48 -8.15
N THR A 74 9.49 -13.48 -6.92
CA THR A 74 10.08 -14.65 -6.30
C THR A 74 8.94 -15.50 -5.79
N GLU A 75 8.22 -16.13 -6.72
CA GLU A 75 7.55 -17.39 -6.43
C GLU A 75 8.65 -18.45 -6.26
N GLN A 76 8.85 -18.90 -5.02
CA GLN A 76 9.52 -20.17 -4.70
C GLN A 76 8.50 -21.11 -4.07
#